data_AF-T1FYB2-F1
#
_entry.id   AF-T1FYB2-F1
#
_cell.length_a   1.000
_cell.length_b   1.000
_cell.length_c   1.000
_cell.angle_alpha   90.00
_cell.angle_beta   90.00
_cell.angle_gamma   90.00
#
_symmetry.space_group_name_H-M   'P 1'
#
loop_
_entity.id
_entity.type
_entity.pdbx_description
1 polymer ?
#
loop_
_entity_poly.entity_id
_entity_poly.type
_entity_poly.pdbx_seq_one_letter_code
_entity_poly.pdbx_strand_id
1 'polypeptide(L)'
;SRFLNSFIFDCRGCVALSNRHAGIRFIIPSGRVSRPTRIMCKLLRETKVSSAPVLCEGEGHVCRVLKLSTDTVPMIIEVPHFGSLKNHEREIVVMKSFDGNNWTEHSFTLDYKSAEEFRIIYTDLESAENIFESSIVQICTLDVPAYLALISRPKKNTKDIGQDGGVIMSSVVPKVKVTFPEGAITKTTSVGVQVTKVIPDDLAEDDEHHSNSFSSIVSIEPRCRKFHKDIKIEMPLPDFVSFVNEAEEKKYKNNLKLFCNLMGKFIF
;
A
#
# COMPACT_ATOMS: atom_id res chain seq x y z
N SER A 1 10.27 -24.60 12.35
CA SER A 1 9.20 -23.96 11.56
C SER A 1 8.66 -24.98 10.57
N ARG A 2 7.40 -25.42 10.68
CA ARG A 2 6.82 -26.46 9.81
C ARG A 2 6.30 -25.82 8.51
N PHE A 3 6.39 -26.55 7.39
CA PHE A 3 5.83 -26.12 6.10
C PHE A 3 4.32 -25.97 6.20
N LEU A 4 3.75 -24.97 5.52
CA LEU A 4 2.30 -24.83 5.43
C LEU A 4 1.75 -25.85 4.47
N ASN A 5 2.26 -25.81 3.24
CA ASN A 5 1.90 -26.75 2.20
C ASN A 5 3.04 -26.93 1.20
N SER A 6 3.10 -28.13 0.62
CA SER A 6 3.94 -28.49 -0.52
C SER A 6 3.01 -29.12 -1.54
N PHE A 7 2.82 -28.46 -2.67
CA PHE A 7 1.92 -28.91 -3.73
C PHE A 7 2.73 -29.23 -4.97
N ILE A 8 2.30 -30.22 -5.74
CA ILE A 8 2.90 -30.58 -7.04
C ILE A 8 1.87 -30.25 -8.10
N PHE A 9 2.33 -29.64 -9.18
CA PHE A 9 1.50 -29.17 -10.28
C PHE A 9 2.06 -29.67 -11.60
N ASP A 10 1.18 -29.87 -12.58
CA ASP A 10 1.55 -30.25 -13.95
C ASP A 10 0.96 -29.29 -14.99
N CYS A 11 1.14 -29.62 -16.26
CA CYS A 11 0.71 -28.79 -17.39
C CYS A 11 -0.81 -28.57 -17.48
N ARG A 12 -1.64 -29.28 -16.71
CA ARG A 12 -3.09 -29.09 -16.72
C ARG A 12 -3.54 -27.86 -15.93
N GLY A 13 -2.65 -27.26 -15.15
CA GLY A 13 -3.00 -26.20 -14.21
C GLY A 13 -3.67 -26.77 -12.96
N CYS A 14 -3.83 -25.95 -11.93
CA CYS A 14 -4.36 -26.37 -10.64
C CYS A 14 -4.71 -25.17 -9.75
N VAL A 15 -5.70 -25.36 -8.89
CA VAL A 15 -5.94 -24.54 -7.71
C VAL A 15 -5.53 -25.35 -6.48
N ALA A 16 -4.51 -24.88 -5.76
CA ALA A 16 -4.07 -25.47 -4.50
C ALA A 16 -4.51 -24.62 -3.32
N LEU A 17 -5.31 -25.23 -2.44
CA LEU A 17 -5.83 -24.62 -1.22
C LEU A 17 -4.97 -25.02 -0.03
N SER A 18 -4.65 -24.04 0.82
CA SER A 18 -3.92 -24.28 2.05
C SER A 18 -4.79 -24.95 3.12
N ASN A 19 -4.41 -26.15 3.58
CA ASN A 19 -5.15 -26.89 4.61
C ASN A 19 -4.90 -26.40 6.05
N ARG A 20 -3.77 -25.71 6.31
CA ARG A 20 -3.36 -25.33 7.67
C ARG A 20 -3.72 -23.90 8.08
N HIS A 21 -3.93 -23.04 7.09
CA HIS A 21 -4.32 -21.66 7.27
C HIS A 21 -5.39 -21.39 6.23
N ALA A 22 -6.60 -21.10 6.70
CA ALA A 22 -7.76 -20.86 5.86
C ALA A 22 -7.46 -19.69 4.90
N GLY A 23 -7.68 -19.91 3.61
CA GLY A 23 -7.80 -18.84 2.62
C GLY A 23 -6.59 -18.56 1.73
N ILE A 24 -5.37 -19.08 1.97
CA ILE A 24 -4.28 -18.94 0.98
C ILE A 24 -4.53 -19.90 -0.18
N ARG A 25 -4.58 -19.36 -1.40
CA ARG A 25 -4.76 -20.13 -2.64
C ARG A 25 -3.62 -19.87 -3.61
N PHE A 26 -3.11 -20.92 -4.24
CA PHE A 26 -2.17 -20.84 -5.35
C PHE A 26 -2.88 -21.33 -6.60
N ILE A 27 -2.90 -20.53 -7.64
CA ILE A 27 -3.58 -20.86 -8.88
C ILE A 27 -2.56 -20.80 -10.00
N ILE A 28 -2.31 -21.96 -10.59
CA ILE A 28 -1.42 -22.11 -11.74
C ILE A 28 -2.28 -22.38 -12.96
N PRO A 29 -2.17 -21.56 -14.02
CA PRO A 29 -2.91 -21.80 -15.24
C PRO A 29 -2.46 -23.06 -15.98
N SER A 30 -3.37 -23.60 -16.79
CA SER A 30 -3.06 -24.66 -17.74
C SER A 30 -2.01 -24.20 -18.76
N GLY A 31 -1.16 -25.14 -19.21
CA GLY A 31 -0.11 -24.90 -20.20
C GLY A 31 1.12 -24.12 -19.72
N ARG A 32 1.17 -23.63 -18.47
CA ARG A 32 2.28 -22.79 -17.96
C ARG A 32 3.44 -23.56 -17.36
N VAL A 33 3.27 -24.87 -17.19
CA VAL A 33 4.24 -25.76 -16.56
C VAL A 33 4.57 -26.88 -17.54
N SER A 34 5.84 -27.04 -17.91
CA SER A 34 6.30 -28.06 -18.87
C SER A 34 6.69 -29.39 -18.22
N ARG A 35 6.87 -29.41 -16.90
CA ARG A 35 7.27 -30.58 -16.10
C ARG A 35 6.68 -30.48 -14.71
N PRO A 36 6.39 -31.58 -14.00
CA PRO A 36 5.85 -31.49 -12.65
C PRO A 36 6.68 -30.59 -11.72
N THR A 37 6.10 -29.47 -11.28
CA THR A 37 6.77 -28.46 -10.46
C THR A 37 6.17 -28.45 -9.07
N ARG A 38 7.01 -28.33 -8.04
CA ARG A 38 6.59 -28.27 -6.64
C ARG A 38 6.67 -26.86 -6.10
N ILE A 39 5.57 -26.34 -5.55
CA ILE A 39 5.57 -25.09 -4.77
C ILE A 39 5.53 -25.41 -3.29
N MET A 40 6.46 -24.82 -2.55
CA MET A 40 6.46 -24.80 -1.10
C MET A 40 6.19 -23.39 -0.60
N CYS A 41 5.26 -23.27 0.36
CA CYS A 41 4.98 -22.02 1.05
C CYS A 41 5.16 -22.17 2.57
N LYS A 42 5.78 -21.16 3.19
CA LYS A 42 5.88 -21.00 4.65
C LYS A 42 5.48 -19.58 5.04
N LEU A 43 4.70 -19.44 6.10
CA LEU A 43 4.45 -18.14 6.72
C LEU A 43 5.48 -17.92 7.82
N LEU A 44 6.22 -16.84 7.71
CA LEU A 44 7.26 -16.43 8.64
C LEU A 44 6.76 -15.23 9.45
N ARG A 45 7.14 -15.20 10.73
CA ARG A 45 7.12 -13.94 11.48
C ARG A 45 8.24 -13.06 10.92
N GLU A 46 8.04 -11.75 10.96
CA GLU A 46 9.03 -10.76 10.51
C GLU A 46 10.40 -10.97 11.16
N THR A 47 10.42 -11.30 12.46
CA THR A 47 11.66 -11.60 13.21
C THR A 47 12.46 -12.79 12.69
N LYS A 48 11.91 -13.59 11.77
CA LYS A 48 12.59 -14.72 11.13
C LYS A 48 13.07 -14.41 9.71
N VAL A 49 12.86 -13.19 9.25
CA VAL A 49 13.33 -12.67 7.97
C VAL A 49 14.54 -11.80 8.28
N SER A 50 15.72 -12.21 7.79
CA SER A 50 16.99 -11.56 8.15
C SER A 50 17.02 -10.06 7.87
N SER A 51 16.48 -9.65 6.71
CA SER A 51 16.31 -8.26 6.33
C SER A 51 14.85 -8.08 5.93
N ALA A 52 13.95 -7.85 6.89
CA ALA A 52 12.53 -7.59 6.59
C ALA A 52 12.37 -6.22 5.88
N PRO A 53 11.28 -5.97 5.13
CA PRO A 53 11.03 -4.65 4.56
C PRO A 53 11.02 -3.57 5.64
N VAL A 54 11.76 -2.48 5.43
CA VAL A 54 11.79 -1.37 6.39
C VAL A 54 10.50 -0.57 6.28
N LEU A 55 9.66 -0.68 7.31
CA LEU A 55 8.40 0.03 7.42
C LEU A 55 8.61 1.50 7.79
N CYS A 56 7.81 2.38 7.19
CA CYS A 56 7.68 3.78 7.60
C CYS A 56 6.60 3.94 8.70
N GLU A 57 6.53 5.14 9.27
CA GLU A 57 5.48 5.49 10.23
C GLU A 57 4.09 5.27 9.65
N GLY A 58 3.23 4.62 10.43
CA GLY A 58 1.89 4.25 9.99
C GLY A 58 1.84 3.08 9.00
N GLU A 59 2.96 2.45 8.64
CA GLU A 59 2.97 1.20 7.87
C GLU A 59 2.95 -0.03 8.81
N GLY A 60 2.37 -1.13 8.34
CA GLY A 60 2.29 -2.36 9.13
C GLY A 60 2.00 -3.58 8.28
N HIS A 61 2.56 -4.73 8.66
CA HIS A 61 2.22 -5.99 8.01
C HIS A 61 0.77 -6.37 8.26
N VAL A 62 0.05 -6.75 7.21
CA VAL A 62 -1.35 -7.21 7.30
C VAL A 62 -1.48 -8.73 7.30
N CYS A 63 -0.38 -9.42 7.05
CA CYS A 63 -0.25 -10.87 7.21
C CYS A 63 1.21 -11.22 7.49
N ARG A 64 1.46 -12.47 7.87
CA ARG A 64 2.83 -13.00 7.96
C ARG A 64 3.53 -12.96 6.61
N VAL A 65 4.86 -12.87 6.60
CA VAL A 65 5.65 -12.92 5.36
C VAL A 65 5.55 -14.31 4.73
N LEU A 66 5.20 -14.39 3.46
CA LEU A 66 5.19 -15.64 2.71
C LEU A 66 6.62 -15.91 2.21
N LYS A 67 7.18 -17.06 2.54
CA LYS A 67 8.39 -17.61 1.92
C LYS A 67 8.00 -18.69 0.92
N LEU A 68 8.35 -18.47 -0.33
CA LEU A 68 8.03 -19.34 -1.45
C LEU A 68 9.30 -20.03 -1.94
N SER A 69 9.14 -21.23 -2.47
CA SER A 69 10.21 -21.99 -3.12
C SER A 69 9.59 -22.85 -4.22
N THR A 70 9.90 -22.49 -5.45
CA THR A 70 9.41 -23.11 -6.69
C THR A 70 10.25 -22.64 -7.87
N ASP A 71 10.17 -23.36 -8.98
CA ASP A 71 10.64 -22.87 -10.28
C ASP A 71 9.83 -21.64 -10.72
N THR A 72 10.40 -20.81 -11.58
CA THR A 72 9.76 -19.62 -12.16
C THR A 72 8.59 -20.03 -13.06
N VAL A 73 7.39 -19.99 -12.48
CA VAL A 73 6.13 -20.32 -13.14
C VAL A 73 5.14 -19.17 -12.92
N PRO A 74 4.47 -18.69 -13.98
CA PRO A 74 3.37 -17.74 -13.84
C PRO A 74 2.24 -18.29 -12.97
N MET A 75 1.83 -17.54 -11.96
CA MET A 75 0.76 -17.93 -11.06
C MET A 75 0.05 -16.74 -10.44
N ILE A 76 -1.15 -17.02 -9.93
CA ILE A 76 -1.91 -16.14 -9.06
C ILE A 76 -1.79 -16.68 -7.64
N ILE A 77 -1.51 -15.80 -6.69
CA ILE A 77 -1.47 -16.11 -5.27
C ILE A 77 -2.52 -15.24 -4.59
N GLU A 78 -3.49 -15.88 -3.95
CA GLU A 78 -4.47 -15.19 -3.13
C GLU A 78 -4.11 -15.34 -1.66
N VAL A 79 -4.06 -14.21 -0.97
CA VAL A 79 -3.58 -14.12 0.40
C VAL A 79 -4.61 -13.37 1.24
N PRO A 80 -5.19 -14.01 2.26
CA PRO A 80 -6.05 -13.30 3.20
C PRO A 80 -5.19 -12.36 4.05
N HIS A 81 -5.72 -11.17 4.31
CA HIS A 81 -5.12 -10.12 5.10
C HIS A 81 -6.03 -9.72 6.26
N PHE A 82 -5.42 -9.19 7.31
CA PHE A 82 -6.09 -8.75 8.53
C PHE A 82 -5.98 -7.24 8.74
N GLY A 83 -5.53 -6.52 7.71
CA GLY A 83 -5.44 -5.05 7.74
C GLY A 83 -6.80 -4.37 7.64
N SER A 84 -7.05 -3.39 8.51
CA SER A 84 -8.16 -2.45 8.34
C SER A 84 -7.78 -1.36 7.35
N LEU A 85 -8.53 -1.26 6.26
CA LEU A 85 -8.29 -0.24 5.23
C LEU A 85 -8.97 1.11 5.51
N LYS A 86 -9.65 1.24 6.67
CA LYS A 86 -10.33 2.44 7.17
C LYS A 86 -10.99 3.24 6.04
N ASN A 87 -12.06 2.73 5.42
CA ASN A 87 -12.79 3.43 4.34
C ASN A 87 -11.90 3.95 3.18
N HIS A 88 -10.92 3.17 2.74
CA HIS A 88 -9.96 3.51 1.68
C HIS A 88 -8.94 4.60 2.03
N GLU A 89 -8.77 4.94 3.31
CA GLU A 89 -7.69 5.81 3.80
C GLU A 89 -6.32 5.12 3.76
N ARG A 90 -6.34 3.79 3.74
CA ARG A 90 -5.15 2.95 3.66
C ARG A 90 -5.23 2.05 2.44
N GLU A 91 -4.07 1.69 1.93
CA GLU A 91 -3.90 0.74 0.83
C GLU A 91 -3.00 -0.42 1.28
N ILE A 92 -3.11 -1.57 0.61
CA ILE A 92 -2.15 -2.66 0.78
C ILE A 92 -1.19 -2.63 -0.39
N VAL A 93 0.09 -2.60 -0.07
CA VAL A 93 1.16 -2.82 -1.03
C VAL A 93 1.80 -4.18 -0.82
N VAL A 94 2.14 -4.82 -1.92
CA VAL A 94 2.86 -6.09 -1.93
C VAL A 94 4.33 -5.76 -2.14
N MET A 95 5.17 -6.13 -1.20
CA MET A 95 6.62 -6.09 -1.35
C MET A 95 7.13 -7.47 -1.71
N LYS A 96 8.09 -7.54 -2.62
CA LYS A 96 8.74 -8.78 -3.04
C LYS A 96 10.24 -8.74 -2.82
N SER A 97 10.82 -9.91 -2.59
CA SER A 97 12.27 -10.11 -2.54
C SER A 97 12.64 -11.47 -3.14
N PHE A 98 13.63 -11.50 -4.02
CA PHE A 98 14.16 -12.73 -4.62
C PHE A 98 15.29 -13.36 -3.81
N ASP A 99 16.01 -12.55 -3.02
CA ASP A 99 17.17 -12.95 -2.25
C ASP A 99 16.92 -12.95 -0.72
N GLY A 100 15.83 -12.34 -0.27
CA GLY A 100 15.51 -12.13 1.14
C GLY A 100 16.22 -10.94 1.78
N ASN A 101 16.96 -10.14 0.99
CA ASN A 101 17.75 -9.01 1.44
C ASN A 101 17.21 -7.70 0.87
N ASN A 102 16.92 -7.68 -0.43
CA ASN A 102 16.46 -6.51 -1.17
C ASN A 102 14.96 -6.62 -1.41
N TRP A 103 14.22 -5.59 -0.96
CA TRP A 103 12.78 -5.53 -1.10
C TRP A 103 12.37 -4.41 -2.04
N THR A 104 11.51 -4.75 -2.98
CA THR A 104 10.94 -3.81 -3.95
C THR A 104 9.43 -3.94 -3.96
N GLU A 105 8.72 -2.86 -4.24
CA GLU A 105 7.27 -2.91 -4.45
C GLU A 105 6.98 -3.82 -5.66
N HIS A 106 6.06 -4.77 -5.48
CA HIS A 106 5.56 -5.62 -6.55
C HIS A 106 4.56 -4.81 -7.36
N SER A 107 5.08 -4.03 -8.30
CA SER A 107 4.28 -3.39 -9.34
C SER A 107 3.94 -4.44 -10.40
N PHE A 108 2.75 -5.01 -10.35
CA PHE A 108 2.22 -5.73 -11.50
C PHE A 108 1.56 -4.74 -12.45
N THR A 109 2.37 -4.16 -13.34
CA THR A 109 1.84 -3.37 -14.45
C THR A 109 1.43 -4.35 -15.53
N LEU A 110 0.12 -4.57 -15.65
CA LEU A 110 -0.48 -5.32 -16.74
C LEU A 110 -0.13 -4.61 -18.06
N ASP A 111 0.85 -5.12 -18.82
CA ASP A 111 0.88 -4.82 -20.24
C ASP A 111 -0.30 -5.53 -20.93
N TYR A 112 -0.72 -5.04 -22.09
CA TYR A 112 -1.94 -5.50 -22.75
C TYR A 112 -1.94 -7.02 -23.03
N LYS A 113 -0.75 -7.60 -23.30
CA LYS A 113 -0.59 -9.04 -23.58
C LYS A 113 -0.69 -9.89 -22.32
N SER A 114 -0.04 -9.45 -21.23
CA SER A 114 -0.14 -10.08 -19.91
C SER A 114 -1.56 -9.98 -19.37
N ALA A 115 -2.28 -8.89 -19.66
CA ALA A 115 -3.67 -8.70 -19.25
C ALA A 115 -4.64 -9.66 -19.92
N GLU A 116 -4.54 -9.87 -21.23
CA GLU A 116 -5.36 -10.86 -21.92
C GLU A 116 -5.04 -12.28 -21.43
N GLU A 117 -3.76 -12.60 -21.23
CA GLU A 117 -3.33 -13.87 -20.65
C GLU A 117 -3.89 -14.10 -19.25
N PHE A 118 -3.75 -13.14 -18.33
CA PHE A 118 -4.32 -13.24 -16.97
C PHE A 118 -5.86 -13.19 -16.99
N ARG A 119 -6.47 -12.50 -17.96
CA ARG A 119 -7.93 -12.50 -18.10
C ARG A 119 -8.45 -13.87 -18.53
N ILE A 120 -7.78 -14.56 -19.46
CA ILE A 120 -8.09 -15.95 -19.83
C ILE A 120 -7.97 -16.87 -18.60
N ILE A 121 -6.89 -16.72 -17.83
CA ILE A 121 -6.67 -17.44 -16.56
C ILE A 121 -7.84 -17.22 -15.60
N TYR A 122 -8.32 -15.98 -15.47
CA TYR A 122 -9.48 -15.63 -14.64
C TYR A 122 -10.80 -16.16 -15.20
N THR A 123 -11.01 -16.15 -16.52
CA THR A 123 -12.29 -16.58 -17.12
C THR A 123 -12.51 -18.07 -16.92
N ASP A 124 -11.43 -18.87 -16.91
CA ASP A 124 -11.47 -20.30 -16.55
C ASP A 124 -11.73 -20.54 -15.05
N LEU A 125 -11.51 -19.53 -14.20
CA LEU A 125 -11.70 -19.59 -12.74
C LEU A 125 -13.03 -19.00 -12.26
N GLU A 126 -13.69 -18.15 -13.05
CA GLU A 126 -14.98 -17.52 -12.72
C GLU A 126 -16.13 -18.52 -12.51
N SER A 127 -15.95 -19.80 -12.85
CA SER A 127 -16.87 -20.88 -12.46
C SER A 127 -16.71 -21.34 -10.99
N ALA A 128 -15.72 -20.83 -10.24
CA ALA A 128 -15.45 -21.17 -8.86
C ALA A 128 -15.57 -19.94 -7.94
N GLU A 129 -16.82 -19.66 -7.56
CA GLU A 129 -17.22 -18.94 -6.34
C GLU A 129 -16.63 -17.53 -6.11
N ASN A 130 -17.48 -16.53 -6.38
CA ASN A 130 -17.37 -15.17 -5.87
C ASN A 130 -17.11 -15.14 -4.37
N ILE A 131 -15.88 -14.85 -3.97
CA ILE A 131 -15.55 -14.37 -2.62
C ILE A 131 -14.72 -13.10 -2.80
N PHE A 132 -15.38 -12.03 -3.23
CA PHE A 132 -14.90 -10.66 -3.02
C PHE A 132 -15.12 -10.28 -1.55
N GLU A 133 -14.55 -11.06 -0.64
CA GLU A 133 -14.36 -10.58 0.72
C GLU A 133 -13.22 -9.56 0.68
N SER A 134 -13.45 -8.37 1.22
CA SER A 134 -12.51 -7.24 1.32
C SER A 134 -11.20 -7.54 2.06
N SER A 135 -10.98 -8.81 2.42
CA SER A 135 -9.87 -9.35 3.18
C SER A 135 -8.91 -10.20 2.33
N ILE A 136 -9.06 -10.30 1.00
CA ILE A 136 -8.16 -11.09 0.14
C ILE A 136 -7.37 -10.18 -0.80
N VAL A 137 -6.04 -10.32 -0.80
CA VAL A 137 -5.16 -9.72 -1.82
C VAL A 137 -4.80 -10.76 -2.86
N GLN A 138 -5.00 -10.41 -4.13
CA GLN A 138 -4.60 -11.23 -5.26
C GLN A 138 -3.30 -10.72 -5.88
N ILE A 139 -2.33 -11.61 -5.99
CA ILE A 139 -0.97 -11.31 -6.44
C ILE A 139 -0.70 -12.12 -7.70
N CYS A 140 -0.67 -11.45 -8.84
CA CYS A 140 -0.24 -12.03 -10.10
C CYS A 140 1.28 -11.91 -10.22
N THR A 141 1.97 -13.01 -10.54
CA THR A 141 3.41 -12.97 -10.77
C THR A 141 3.82 -13.91 -11.89
N LEU A 142 4.76 -13.48 -12.73
CA LEU A 142 5.40 -14.31 -13.76
C LEU A 142 6.60 -15.06 -13.19
N ASP A 143 7.37 -14.37 -12.35
CA ASP A 143 8.52 -14.91 -11.63
C ASP A 143 8.20 -14.95 -10.14
N VAL A 144 8.26 -16.13 -9.54
CA VAL A 144 7.89 -16.30 -8.13
C VAL A 144 9.01 -15.77 -7.24
N PRO A 145 8.79 -14.69 -6.45
CA PRO A 145 9.81 -14.21 -5.53
C PRO A 145 9.97 -15.17 -4.35
N ALA A 146 11.18 -15.23 -3.78
CA ALA A 146 11.44 -16.04 -2.59
C ALA A 146 10.65 -15.57 -1.37
N TYR A 147 10.33 -14.28 -1.29
CA TYR A 147 9.53 -13.69 -0.23
C TYR A 147 8.50 -12.69 -0.74
N LEU A 148 7.31 -12.71 -0.12
CA LEU A 148 6.26 -11.71 -0.28
C LEU A 148 5.84 -11.17 1.10
N ALA A 149 5.69 -9.86 1.21
CA ALA A 149 5.18 -9.18 2.38
C ALA A 149 4.03 -8.25 1.97
N LEU A 150 2.89 -8.38 2.62
CA LEU A 150 1.75 -7.48 2.41
C LEU A 150 1.76 -6.43 3.53
N ILE A 151 1.80 -5.16 3.14
CA ILE A 151 1.96 -4.03 4.04
C ILE A 151 0.79 -3.09 3.83
N SER A 152 0.07 -2.75 4.90
CA SER A 152 -0.87 -1.64 4.88
C SER A 152 -0.12 -0.35 5.15
N ARG A 153 -0.33 0.65 4.30
CA ARG A 153 0.20 2.02 4.48
C ARG A 153 -0.90 3.07 4.23
N PRO A 154 -0.74 4.32 4.71
CA PRO A 154 -1.59 5.42 4.30
C PRO A 154 -1.60 5.57 2.78
N LYS A 155 -2.80 5.74 2.20
CA LYS A 155 -2.98 5.79 0.75
C LYS A 155 -2.13 6.89 0.14
N LYS A 156 -1.39 6.55 -0.93
CA LYS A 156 -0.40 7.42 -1.55
C LYS A 156 -0.79 7.76 -2.98
N ASN A 157 -1.14 9.03 -3.22
CA ASN A 157 -1.38 9.54 -4.57
C ASN A 157 -0.03 9.92 -5.20
N THR A 158 0.44 9.13 -6.17
CA THR A 158 1.75 9.33 -6.82
C THR A 158 1.60 9.87 -8.24
N LYS A 159 2.47 10.81 -8.63
CA LYS A 159 2.55 11.34 -10.00
C LYS A 159 4.00 11.68 -10.35
N ASP A 160 4.39 11.39 -11.58
CA ASP A 160 5.67 11.86 -12.11
C ASP A 160 5.54 13.33 -12.51
N ILE A 161 6.35 14.18 -11.91
CA ILE A 161 6.33 15.64 -12.11
C ILE A 161 7.68 16.07 -12.68
N GLY A 162 7.63 16.76 -13.83
CA GLY A 162 8.79 17.31 -14.54
C GLY A 162 8.86 18.84 -14.48
N GLN A 163 9.51 19.42 -15.48
CA GLN A 163 9.72 20.88 -15.56
C GLN A 163 8.42 21.66 -15.76
N ASP A 164 7.44 21.07 -16.45
CA ASP A 164 6.12 21.69 -16.68
C ASP A 164 5.30 21.85 -15.38
N GLY A 165 5.79 21.31 -14.26
CA GLY A 165 5.08 21.30 -13.00
C GLY A 165 3.94 20.29 -12.98
N GLY A 166 3.01 20.44 -12.05
CA GLY A 166 1.91 19.52 -11.92
C GLY A 166 1.09 19.71 -10.66
N VAL A 167 -0.02 18.99 -10.59
CA VAL A 167 -0.92 18.98 -9.45
C VAL A 167 -1.16 17.53 -9.03
N ILE A 168 -1.13 17.30 -7.72
CA ILE A 168 -1.54 16.05 -7.08
C ILE A 168 -2.70 16.38 -6.14
N MET A 169 -3.82 15.67 -6.31
CA MET A 169 -4.99 15.76 -5.43
C MET A 169 -5.10 14.48 -4.61
N SER A 170 -5.49 14.61 -3.34
CA SER A 170 -5.71 13.45 -2.48
C SER A 170 -7.00 12.74 -2.85
N SER A 171 -6.95 11.41 -2.95
CA SER A 171 -8.16 10.58 -3.07
C SER A 171 -8.88 10.35 -1.74
N VAL A 172 -8.23 10.66 -0.62
CA VAL A 172 -8.77 10.44 0.73
C VAL A 172 -9.53 11.67 1.23
N VAL A 173 -8.95 12.85 1.00
CA VAL A 173 -9.57 14.16 1.30
C VAL A 173 -9.46 15.03 0.04
N PRO A 174 -10.47 15.08 -0.84
CA PRO A 174 -10.39 15.75 -2.13
C PRO A 174 -10.06 17.25 -2.08
N LYS A 175 -10.30 17.90 -0.93
CA LYS A 175 -9.91 19.30 -0.70
C LYS A 175 -8.40 19.49 -0.50
N VAL A 176 -7.65 18.40 -0.26
CA VAL A 176 -6.19 18.45 -0.16
C VAL A 176 -5.56 18.37 -1.55
N LYS A 177 -4.77 19.38 -1.88
CA LYS A 177 -4.12 19.52 -3.19
C LYS A 177 -2.72 20.10 -3.03
N VAL A 178 -1.75 19.52 -3.74
CA VAL A 178 -0.38 20.01 -3.81
C VAL A 178 -0.08 20.42 -5.25
N THR A 179 0.35 21.67 -5.44
CA THR A 179 0.65 22.26 -6.75
C THR A 179 2.14 22.58 -6.84
N PHE A 180 2.76 22.04 -7.87
CA PHE A 180 4.14 22.28 -8.27
C PHE A 180 4.12 23.24 -9.45
N PRO A 181 4.60 24.48 -9.31
CA PRO A 181 4.66 25.40 -10.44
C PRO A 181 5.73 24.95 -11.45
N GLU A 182 5.62 25.47 -12.67
CA GLU A 182 6.63 25.26 -13.72
C GLU A 182 8.03 25.64 -13.22
N GLY A 183 9.00 24.76 -13.42
CA GLY A 183 10.39 24.93 -12.99
C GLY A 183 10.65 24.62 -11.51
N ALA A 184 9.66 24.15 -10.73
CA ALA A 184 9.89 23.70 -9.35
C ALA A 184 10.79 22.46 -9.29
N ILE A 185 10.72 21.59 -10.31
CA ILE A 185 11.47 20.35 -10.44
C ILE A 185 12.18 20.36 -11.80
N THR A 186 13.48 20.07 -11.82
CA THR A 186 14.31 20.10 -13.04
C THR A 186 14.39 18.75 -13.74
N LYS A 187 14.32 17.65 -12.97
CA LYS A 187 14.32 16.27 -13.46
C LYS A 187 13.01 15.59 -13.09
N THR A 188 12.34 14.97 -14.05
CA THR A 188 11.12 14.20 -13.82
C THR A 188 11.30 13.24 -12.65
N THR A 189 10.51 13.46 -11.60
CA THR A 189 10.61 12.77 -10.32
C THR A 189 9.23 12.27 -9.90
N SER A 190 9.16 11.03 -9.41
CA SER A 190 7.94 10.49 -8.84
C SER A 190 7.69 11.08 -7.46
N VAL A 191 6.62 11.87 -7.35
CA VAL A 191 6.22 12.54 -6.11
C VAL A 191 4.93 11.92 -5.60
N GLY A 192 4.87 11.62 -4.31
CA GLY A 192 3.70 11.07 -3.64
C GLY A 192 3.11 12.03 -2.62
N VAL A 193 1.79 12.10 -2.54
CA VAL A 193 1.06 12.79 -1.47
C VAL A 193 0.26 11.76 -0.69
N GLN A 194 0.48 11.68 0.61
CA GLN A 194 -0.30 10.88 1.55
C GLN A 194 -1.12 11.80 2.44
N VAL A 195 -2.37 11.41 2.69
CA VAL A 195 -3.26 12.15 3.59
C VAL A 195 -3.86 11.19 4.62
N THR A 196 -3.63 11.51 5.89
CA THR A 196 -4.17 10.77 7.03
C THR A 196 -5.15 11.66 7.75
N LYS A 197 -6.42 11.24 7.84
CA LYS A 197 -7.41 11.94 8.66
C LYS A 197 -7.08 11.72 10.13
N VAL A 198 -7.25 12.78 10.93
CA VAL A 198 -7.15 12.68 12.39
C VAL A 198 -8.54 12.38 12.92
N ILE A 199 -8.69 11.25 13.61
CA ILE A 199 -9.98 10.87 14.19
C ILE A 199 -10.05 11.48 15.61
N PRO A 200 -11.18 12.08 16.01
CA PRO A 200 -11.31 12.71 17.33
C PRO A 200 -11.02 11.75 18.49
N ASP A 201 -11.42 10.48 18.34
CA ASP A 201 -11.18 9.43 19.34
C ASP A 201 -9.70 9.09 19.53
N ASP A 202 -8.83 9.37 18.54
CA ASP A 202 -7.38 9.19 18.66
C ASP A 202 -6.74 10.24 19.60
N LEU A 203 -7.49 11.28 20.00
CA LEU A 203 -7.04 12.40 20.82
C LEU A 203 -7.58 12.35 22.27
N ALA A 204 -8.31 11.29 22.62
CA ALA A 204 -9.17 11.23 23.81
C ALA A 204 -8.45 10.88 25.14
N GLU A 205 -7.19 11.26 25.32
CA GLU A 205 -6.47 11.06 26.60
C GLU A 205 -5.97 12.35 27.28
N ASP A 206 -6.14 13.53 26.69
CA ASP A 206 -5.92 14.79 27.43
C ASP A 206 -7.23 15.23 28.10
N ASP A 207 -7.48 14.59 29.25
CA ASP A 207 -8.35 15.12 30.29
C ASP A 207 -7.91 16.55 30.66
N GLU A 208 -8.91 17.44 30.75
CA GLU A 208 -8.83 18.84 31.20
C GLU A 208 -8.37 19.91 30.17
N HIS A 209 -9.38 20.55 29.56
CA HIS A 209 -9.43 21.98 29.17
C HIS A 209 -8.90 22.47 27.80
N HIS A 210 -8.46 21.63 26.87
CA HIS A 210 -8.11 22.09 25.52
C HIS A 210 -8.77 21.29 24.40
N SER A 211 -9.92 21.79 23.92
CA SER A 211 -10.53 21.41 22.64
C SER A 211 -9.60 21.80 21.48
N ASN A 212 -8.57 21.00 21.24
CA ASN A 212 -7.69 21.14 20.11
C ASN A 212 -8.30 20.38 18.93
N SER A 213 -8.60 21.09 17.85
CA SER A 213 -9.06 20.50 16.60
C SER A 213 -7.91 20.42 15.61
N PHE A 214 -7.75 19.26 14.97
CA PHE A 214 -6.69 19.00 14.01
C PHE A 214 -7.25 18.81 12.61
N SER A 215 -6.52 19.32 11.62
CA SER A 215 -6.76 19.01 10.22
C SER A 215 -6.09 17.68 9.86
N SER A 216 -6.37 17.17 8.66
CA SER A 216 -5.67 15.98 8.17
C SER A 216 -4.17 16.22 8.05
N ILE A 217 -3.37 15.20 8.34
CA ILE A 217 -1.92 15.21 8.16
C ILE A 217 -1.63 15.01 6.68
N VAL A 218 -0.83 15.89 6.09
CA VAL A 218 -0.40 15.84 4.69
C VAL A 218 1.10 15.58 4.64
N SER A 219 1.48 14.45 4.04
CA SER A 219 2.88 14.05 3.86
C SER A 219 3.24 14.05 2.38
N ILE A 220 4.35 14.72 2.04
CA ILE A 220 4.88 14.77 0.67
C ILE A 220 6.14 13.90 0.62
N GLU A 221 6.13 12.89 -0.24
CA GLU A 221 7.20 11.92 -0.42
C GLU A 221 7.85 12.07 -1.81
N PRO A 222 9.18 11.93 -1.95
CA PRO A 222 10.12 11.65 -0.87
C PRO A 222 10.34 12.86 0.04
N ARG A 223 10.39 12.64 1.36
CA ARG A 223 10.76 13.67 2.34
C ARG A 223 12.18 14.20 2.15
N CYS A 224 12.49 15.30 2.82
CA CYS A 224 13.80 15.96 2.81
C CYS A 224 14.29 16.39 1.41
N ARG A 225 13.36 16.83 0.56
CA ARG A 225 13.67 17.41 -0.76
C ARG A 225 13.53 18.93 -0.73
N LYS A 226 14.42 19.59 -1.48
CA LYS A 226 14.33 21.03 -1.78
C LYS A 226 13.82 21.18 -3.21
N PHE A 227 12.85 22.06 -3.39
CA PHE A 227 12.33 22.46 -4.71
C PHE A 227 12.98 23.78 -5.12
N HIS A 228 13.05 24.03 -6.43
CA HIS A 228 13.62 25.27 -6.97
C HIS A 228 12.64 26.45 -6.90
N LYS A 229 11.36 26.17 -6.71
CA LYS A 229 10.29 27.16 -6.52
C LYS A 229 9.35 26.69 -5.41
N ASP A 230 8.64 27.65 -4.82
CA ASP A 230 7.66 27.38 -3.78
C ASP A 230 6.52 26.52 -4.29
N ILE A 231 6.24 25.44 -3.57
CA ILE A 231 5.08 24.58 -3.83
C ILE A 231 3.88 25.10 -3.04
N LYS A 232 2.68 24.97 -3.59
CA LYS A 232 1.44 25.38 -2.92
C LYS A 232 0.73 24.15 -2.36
N ILE A 233 0.45 24.15 -1.06
CA ILE A 233 -0.35 23.13 -0.38
C ILE A 233 -1.69 23.76 0.00
N GLU A 234 -2.78 23.14 -0.45
CA GLU A 234 -4.15 23.51 -0.14
C GLU A 234 -4.74 22.38 0.71
N MET A 235 -5.31 22.69 1.87
CA MET A 235 -5.90 21.70 2.78
C MET A 235 -7.07 22.33 3.55
N PRO A 236 -8.10 21.54 3.93
CA PRO A 236 -9.21 22.06 4.72
C PRO A 236 -8.74 22.47 6.12
N LEU A 237 -9.43 23.46 6.69
CA LEU A 237 -9.32 23.76 8.11
C LEU A 237 -9.87 22.57 8.94
N PRO A 238 -9.43 22.40 10.20
CA PRO A 238 -9.96 21.39 11.10
C PRO A 238 -11.51 21.39 11.19
N ASP A 239 -12.15 20.21 11.25
CA ASP A 239 -13.60 20.02 11.02
C ASP A 239 -14.52 20.52 12.16
N PHE A 240 -14.00 20.87 13.34
CA PHE A 240 -14.82 21.22 14.52
C PHE A 240 -15.16 22.71 14.66
N VAL A 241 -15.34 23.42 13.56
CA VAL A 241 -15.60 24.86 13.62
C VAL A 241 -16.85 25.22 12.82
N SER A 242 -17.99 24.93 13.42
CA SER A 242 -19.21 25.68 13.13
C SER A 242 -19.09 27.04 13.83
N PHE A 243 -18.73 28.08 13.08
CA PHE A 243 -18.73 29.44 13.61
C PHE A 243 -20.18 29.88 13.86
N VAL A 244 -20.53 30.21 15.09
CA VAL A 244 -21.86 30.74 15.42
C VAL A 244 -21.95 32.22 15.01
N ASN A 245 -20.80 32.92 14.92
CA ASN A 245 -20.69 34.30 14.45
C ASN A 245 -19.28 34.64 13.89
N GLU A 246 -19.17 35.80 13.22
CA GLU A 246 -17.91 36.30 12.63
C GLU A 246 -16.79 36.57 13.66
N ALA A 247 -17.14 36.86 14.92
CA ALA A 247 -16.16 37.13 15.97
C ALA A 247 -15.44 35.86 16.44
N GLU A 248 -16.16 34.74 16.52
CA GLU A 248 -15.59 33.41 16.78
C GLU A 248 -14.72 32.94 15.63
N GLU A 249 -15.12 33.21 14.38
CA GLU A 249 -14.31 32.93 13.21
C GLU A 249 -12.98 33.71 13.24
N LYS A 250 -13.04 35.00 13.58
CA LYS A 250 -11.85 35.84 13.70
C LYS A 250 -10.93 35.38 14.83
N LYS A 251 -11.49 34.99 15.98
CA LYS A 251 -10.74 34.45 17.12
C LYS A 251 -10.09 33.10 16.77
N TYR A 252 -10.80 32.24 16.06
CA TYR A 252 -10.28 30.95 15.60
C TYR A 252 -9.13 31.13 14.61
N LYS A 253 -9.30 31.98 13.59
CA LYS A 253 -8.24 32.28 12.61
C LYS A 253 -6.97 32.82 13.29
N ASN A 254 -7.11 33.62 14.34
CA ASN A 254 -5.98 34.14 15.10
C ASN A 254 -5.22 33.07 15.92
N ASN A 255 -5.87 31.92 16.22
CA ASN A 255 -5.28 30.83 16.98
C ASN A 255 -4.84 29.65 16.10
N LEU A 256 -4.94 29.77 14.78
CA LEU A 256 -4.54 28.73 13.85
C LEU A 256 -3.02 28.55 13.86
N LYS A 257 -2.57 27.32 14.11
CA LYS A 257 -1.14 26.95 14.10
C LYS A 257 -0.87 25.95 12.99
N LEU A 258 0.19 26.20 12.23
CA LEU A 258 0.72 25.24 11.24
C LEU A 258 1.88 24.47 11.87
N PHE A 259 1.74 23.15 11.96
CA PHE A 259 2.82 22.26 12.37
C PHE A 259 3.47 21.66 11.12
N CYS A 260 4.80 21.59 11.13
CA CYS A 260 5.57 21.00 10.02
C CYS A 260 6.68 20.13 10.58
N ASN A 261 6.77 18.90 10.10
CA ASN A 261 7.88 18.00 10.39
C ASN A 261 8.74 17.81 9.13
N LEU A 262 9.99 18.27 9.20
CA LEU A 262 10.96 18.16 8.11
C LEU A 262 11.89 16.94 8.24
N MET A 263 11.77 16.19 9.35
CA MET A 263 12.61 15.02 9.61
C MET A 263 12.35 13.93 8.57
N GLY A 264 13.42 13.24 8.17
CA GLY A 264 13.35 11.97 7.44
C GLY A 264 12.97 10.82 8.39
N LYS A 265 13.07 9.56 7.93
CA LYS A 265 12.79 8.35 8.72
C LYS A 265 13.31 8.48 10.17
N PHE A 266 12.43 8.26 11.15
CA PHE A 266 12.85 7.85 12.48
C PHE A 266 13.30 6.39 12.37
N ILE A 267 14.61 6.17 12.45
CA ILE A 267 15.16 4.83 12.66
C ILE A 267 15.16 4.68 14.19
N PHE A 268 14.26 3.84 14.70
CA PHE A 268 14.41 3.28 16.05
C PHE A 268 15.30 2.04 15.98
#